data_AF-A0A150XB42-F1
#
_entry.id   AF-A0A150XB42-F1
#
_cell.length_a   1.000
_cell.length_b   1.000
_cell.length_c   1.000
_cell.angle_alpha   90.00
_cell.angle_beta   90.00
_cell.angle_gamma   90.00
#
_symmetry.space_group_name_H-M   'P 1'
#
loop_
_entity.id
_entity.type
_entity.pdbx_description
1 polymer ?
#
loop_
_entity_poly.entity_id
_entity_poly.type
_entity_poly.pdbx_seq_one_letter_code
_entity_poly.pdbx_strand_id
1 'polypeptide(L)'
;MNFIIVKPQLSKEELIELIIKEFPPTKEDILDEIYEGLIHLQVGVLADYTNQCIQKSRFDEVSRIFQFFDAVIDKVDSETDNAFYVSFLEHIDMDDGSNKQNEAIKLLPKKYLEAYKGLRNFS
;
A
#
# COMPACT_ATOMS: atom_id res chain seq x y z
N MET A 1 -14.28 33.37 -2.78
CA MET A 1 -13.60 32.08 -3.00
C MET A 1 -14.31 31.05 -2.15
N ASN A 2 -15.02 30.11 -2.77
CA ASN A 2 -15.60 28.98 -2.06
C ASN A 2 -14.56 27.86 -2.08
N PHE A 3 -13.93 27.61 -0.94
CA PHE A 3 -13.13 26.40 -0.76
C PHE A 3 -14.09 25.25 -0.54
N ILE A 4 -14.23 24.37 -1.54
CA ILE A 4 -14.86 23.08 -1.32
C ILE A 4 -13.84 22.27 -0.55
N ILE A 5 -14.06 22.15 0.76
CA ILE A 5 -13.34 21.16 1.58
C ILE A 5 -13.91 19.81 1.15
N VAL A 6 -13.22 19.13 0.24
CA VAL A 6 -13.50 17.73 -0.07
C VAL A 6 -13.10 16.97 1.18
N LYS A 7 -14.07 16.57 2.01
CA LYS A 7 -13.76 15.68 3.13
C LYS A 7 -13.19 14.38 2.53
N PRO A 8 -12.11 13.82 3.10
CA PRO A 8 -11.77 12.42 2.82
C PRO A 8 -13.02 11.58 3.11
N GLN A 9 -13.40 10.75 2.15
CA GLN A 9 -14.59 9.90 2.26
C GLN A 9 -14.31 8.65 3.11
N LEU A 10 -13.03 8.37 3.38
CA LEU A 10 -12.57 7.23 4.16
C LEU A 10 -11.61 7.70 5.27
N SER A 11 -11.94 7.40 6.53
CA SER A 11 -11.04 7.67 7.67
C SER A 11 -9.88 6.68 7.73
N LYS A 12 -8.85 6.98 8.53
CA LYS A 12 -7.73 6.06 8.76
C LYS A 12 -8.23 4.76 9.39
N GLU A 13 -9.10 4.85 10.38
CA GLU A 13 -9.68 3.70 11.07
C GLU A 13 -10.50 2.84 10.10
N GLU A 14 -11.34 3.46 9.26
CA GLU A 14 -12.10 2.73 8.24
C GLU A 14 -11.18 2.05 7.21
N LEU A 15 -10.09 2.71 6.80
CA LEU A 15 -9.10 2.10 5.93
C LEU A 15 -8.44 0.88 6.60
N ILE A 16 -8.03 0.99 7.86
CA ILE A 16 -7.42 -0.11 8.60
C ILE A 16 -8.38 -1.29 8.75
N GLU A 17 -9.65 -1.04 9.06
CA GLU A 17 -10.68 -2.08 9.10
C GLU A 17 -10.85 -2.78 7.74
N LEU A 18 -10.83 -2.02 6.65
CA LEU A 18 -10.90 -2.57 5.29
C LEU A 18 -9.65 -3.42 4.96
N ILE A 19 -8.45 -2.96 5.33
CA ILE A 19 -7.21 -3.73 5.13
C ILE A 19 -7.28 -5.05 5.88
N ILE A 20 -7.67 -5.03 7.17
CA ILE A 20 -7.78 -6.23 8.00
C ILE A 20 -8.83 -7.20 7.44
N LYS A 21 -9.94 -6.67 6.91
CA LYS A 21 -11.00 -7.48 6.33
C LYS A 21 -10.54 -8.16 5.03
N GLU A 22 -9.87 -7.44 4.14
CA GLU A 22 -9.43 -7.95 2.85
C GLU A 22 -8.18 -8.84 2.95
N PHE A 23 -7.30 -8.53 3.92
CA PHE A 23 -6.04 -9.21 4.17
C PHE A 23 -5.92 -9.66 5.63
N PRO A 24 -6.74 -10.62 6.10
CA PRO A 24 -6.74 -11.08 7.49
C PRO A 24 -5.37 -11.47 8.08
N PRO A 25 -4.40 -12.01 7.31
CA PRO A 25 -3.07 -12.33 7.85
C PRO A 25 -2.28 -11.14 8.40
N THR A 26 -2.59 -9.90 8.02
CA THR A 26 -1.88 -8.70 8.50
C THR A 26 -2.47 -8.15 9.80
N LYS A 27 -3.58 -8.73 10.30
CA LYS A 27 -4.35 -8.18 11.42
C LYS A 27 -3.53 -7.99 12.69
N GLU A 28 -2.77 -9.01 13.09
CA GLU A 28 -2.01 -8.98 14.34
C GLU A 28 -0.96 -7.87 14.30
N ASP A 29 -0.21 -7.78 13.20
CA ASP A 29 0.84 -6.78 13.00
C ASP A 29 0.28 -5.35 12.84
N ILE A 30 -0.86 -5.17 12.16
CA ILE A 30 -1.51 -3.86 11.98
C ILE A 30 -2.09 -3.30 13.28
N LEU A 31 -2.60 -4.19 14.14
CA LEU A 31 -3.21 -3.84 15.43
C LEU A 31 -2.20 -3.88 16.59
N ASP A 32 -0.90 -3.93 16.31
CA ASP A 32 0.13 -3.76 17.33
C ASP A 32 -0.11 -2.43 18.07
N GLU A 33 -0.15 -2.47 19.40
CA GLU A 33 -0.40 -1.30 20.25
C GLU A 33 0.63 -0.18 20.00
N ILE A 34 1.84 -0.52 19.57
CA ILE A 34 2.88 0.44 19.20
C ILE A 34 2.52 1.19 17.91
N TYR A 35 1.74 0.57 17.02
CA TYR A 35 1.38 1.12 15.70
C TYR A 35 0.02 1.82 15.69
N GLU A 36 -0.73 1.80 16.81
CA GLU A 36 -2.04 2.43 16.91
C GLU A 36 -1.97 3.92 16.56
N GLY A 37 -2.76 4.33 15.55
CA GLY A 37 -2.80 5.70 15.05
C GLY A 37 -1.59 6.11 14.18
N LEU A 38 -0.60 5.24 13.99
CA LEU A 38 0.59 5.48 13.18
C LEU A 38 0.42 4.89 11.78
N ILE A 39 -0.37 5.58 10.95
CA ILE A 39 -0.77 5.10 9.62
C ILE A 39 0.40 4.64 8.73
N HIS A 40 1.54 5.32 8.82
CA HIS A 40 2.76 4.94 8.10
C HIS A 40 3.28 3.55 8.50
N LEU A 41 3.26 3.21 9.78
CA LEU A 41 3.69 1.90 10.27
C LEU A 41 2.68 0.82 9.87
N GLN A 42 1.38 1.11 10.01
CA GLN A 42 0.32 0.18 9.65
C GLN A 42 0.28 -0.12 8.14
N VAL A 43 0.55 0.88 7.30
CA VAL A 43 0.71 0.70 5.84
C VAL A 43 2.00 -0.04 5.51
N GLY A 44 3.07 0.19 6.28
CA GLY A 44 4.33 -0.55 6.17
C GLY A 44 4.17 -2.06 6.38
N VAL A 45 3.32 -2.47 7.32
CA VAL A 45 2.97 -3.90 7.52
C VAL A 45 2.39 -4.52 6.25
N LEU A 46 1.55 -3.78 5.52
CA LEU A 46 0.99 -4.28 4.26
C LEU A 46 2.05 -4.36 3.15
N ALA A 47 3.07 -3.50 3.17
CA ALA A 47 4.23 -3.58 2.29
C ALA A 47 5.04 -4.85 2.56
N ASP A 48 5.33 -5.13 3.83
CA ASP A 48 6.02 -6.36 4.25
C ASP A 48 5.24 -7.61 3.86
N TYR A 49 3.93 -7.59 4.05
CA TYR A 49 3.06 -8.68 3.59
C TYR A 49 3.10 -8.85 2.08
N THR A 50 3.09 -7.75 1.32
CA THR A 50 3.21 -7.78 -0.15
C THR A 50 4.53 -8.40 -0.58
N ASN A 51 5.64 -8.00 0.05
CA ASN A 51 6.96 -8.59 -0.20
C ASN A 51 6.98 -10.10 0.09
N GLN A 52 6.37 -10.53 1.20
CA GLN A 52 6.21 -11.96 1.48
C GLN A 52 5.38 -12.70 0.42
N CYS A 53 4.33 -12.08 -0.10
CA CYS A 53 3.53 -12.62 -1.21
C CYS A 53 4.37 -12.76 -2.49
N ILE A 54 5.15 -11.75 -2.86
CA ILE A 54 6.06 -11.78 -4.01
C ILE A 54 7.07 -12.92 -3.85
N GLN A 55 7.72 -13.03 -2.69
CA GLN A 55 8.71 -14.08 -2.42
C GLN A 55 8.11 -15.49 -2.52
N LYS A 56 6.85 -15.66 -2.11
CA LYS A 56 6.08 -16.91 -2.19
C LYS A 56 5.33 -17.10 -3.52
N SER A 57 5.52 -16.21 -4.49
CA SER A 57 4.83 -16.22 -5.80
C SER A 57 3.29 -16.21 -5.70
N ARG A 58 2.73 -15.61 -4.64
CA ARG A 58 1.28 -15.41 -4.45
C ARG A 58 0.81 -14.16 -5.19
N PHE A 59 0.93 -14.19 -6.52
CA PHE A 59 0.66 -13.05 -7.39
C PHE A 59 -0.82 -12.66 -7.45
N ASP A 60 -1.72 -13.60 -7.17
CA ASP A 60 -3.12 -13.34 -6.94
C ASP A 60 -3.34 -12.38 -5.76
N GLU A 61 -2.67 -12.62 -4.63
CA GLU A 61 -2.70 -11.71 -3.48
C GLU A 61 -2.04 -10.36 -3.78
N VAL A 62 -0.88 -10.36 -4.45
CA VAL A 62 -0.21 -9.10 -4.86
C VAL A 62 -1.14 -8.26 -5.74
N SER A 63 -1.83 -8.88 -6.70
CA SER A 63 -2.80 -8.20 -7.54
C SER A 63 -3.98 -7.65 -6.74
N ARG A 64 -4.50 -8.40 -5.74
CA ARG A 64 -5.59 -7.93 -4.88
C ARG A 64 -5.18 -6.71 -4.06
N ILE A 65 -3.95 -6.69 -3.53
CA ILE A 65 -3.42 -5.54 -2.77
C ILE A 65 -3.33 -4.29 -3.64
N PHE A 66 -2.79 -4.40 -4.86
CA PHE A 66 -2.70 -3.26 -5.75
C PHE A 66 -4.06 -2.72 -6.20
N GLN A 67 -5.02 -3.62 -6.48
CA GLN A 67 -6.39 -3.23 -6.80
C GLN A 67 -7.11 -2.58 -5.62
N PHE A 68 -6.86 -3.07 -4.40
CA PHE A 68 -7.38 -2.47 -3.19
C PHE A 68 -6.94 -1.01 -3.07
N PHE A 69 -5.64 -0.74 -3.15
CA PHE A 69 -5.12 0.64 -3.08
C PHE A 69 -5.65 1.52 -4.21
N ASP A 70 -5.72 1.01 -5.43
CA ASP A 70 -6.30 1.72 -6.57
C ASP A 70 -7.74 2.18 -6.32
N ALA A 71 -8.53 1.41 -5.55
CA ALA A 71 -9.93 1.70 -5.27
C ALA A 71 -10.15 2.63 -4.06
N VAL A 72 -9.18 2.77 -3.17
CA VAL A 72 -9.33 3.51 -1.89
C VAL A 72 -8.49 4.78 -1.81
N ILE A 73 -7.37 4.89 -2.52
CA ILE A 73 -6.41 5.98 -2.28
C ILE A 73 -6.98 7.36 -2.59
N ASP A 74 -7.83 7.48 -3.62
CA ASP A 74 -8.44 8.75 -4.00
C ASP A 74 -9.50 9.25 -2.99
N LYS A 75 -9.77 8.47 -1.92
CA LYS A 75 -10.80 8.75 -0.91
C LYS A 75 -10.24 9.06 0.48
N VAL A 76 -8.93 8.88 0.70
CA VAL A 76 -8.28 9.09 2.00
C VAL A 76 -7.75 10.52 2.14
N ASP A 77 -7.28 10.87 3.33
CA ASP A 77 -6.58 12.14 3.55
C ASP A 77 -5.17 12.15 2.95
N SER A 78 -4.56 13.34 2.87
CA SER A 78 -3.22 13.50 2.29
C SER A 78 -2.11 12.79 3.07
N GLU A 79 -2.31 12.56 4.38
CA GLU A 79 -1.33 11.86 5.21
C GLU A 79 -1.31 10.37 4.87
N THR A 80 -2.49 9.78 4.72
CA THR A 80 -2.69 8.39 4.34
C THR A 80 -2.29 8.14 2.88
N ASP A 81 -2.60 9.09 1.99
CA ASP A 81 -2.09 9.08 0.61
C ASP A 81 -0.56 9.07 0.59
N ASN A 82 0.07 9.97 1.36
CA ASN A 82 1.52 9.99 1.50
C ASN A 82 2.08 8.67 2.07
N ALA A 83 1.42 8.07 3.07
CA ALA A 83 1.80 6.77 3.61
C ALA A 83 1.81 5.65 2.57
N PHE A 84 0.87 5.65 1.62
CA PHE A 84 0.91 4.71 0.51
C PHE A 84 2.15 4.90 -0.38
N TYR A 85 2.55 6.13 -0.69
CA TYR A 85 3.76 6.34 -1.48
C TYR A 85 5.04 5.97 -0.72
N VAL A 86 5.23 6.51 0.48
CA VAL A 86 6.51 6.40 1.20
C VAL A 86 6.62 5.13 2.05
N SER A 87 5.53 4.61 2.58
CA SER A 87 5.55 3.44 3.45
C SER A 87 5.14 2.16 2.75
N PHE A 88 4.45 2.24 1.60
CA PHE A 88 4.10 1.08 0.78
C PHE A 88 4.90 1.01 -0.51
N LEU A 89 4.70 1.92 -1.47
CA LEU A 89 5.32 1.82 -2.79
C LEU A 89 6.86 1.83 -2.73
N GLU A 90 7.45 2.69 -1.90
CA GLU A 90 8.92 2.75 -1.73
C GLU A 90 9.50 1.47 -1.11
N HIS A 91 8.72 0.76 -0.29
CA HIS A 91 9.18 -0.39 0.49
C HIS A 91 8.94 -1.74 -0.20
N ILE A 92 8.13 -1.79 -1.28
CA ILE A 92 7.91 -3.02 -2.03
C ILE A 92 9.09 -3.30 -2.96
N ASP A 93 9.62 -4.51 -2.85
CA ASP A 93 10.78 -4.94 -3.62
C ASP A 93 10.37 -5.66 -4.90
N MET A 94 10.40 -4.93 -6.02
CA MET A 94 10.13 -5.45 -7.36
C MET A 94 11.27 -5.19 -8.36
N ASP A 95 12.46 -4.76 -7.90
CA ASP A 95 13.54 -4.31 -8.79
C ASP A 95 14.88 -5.02 -8.56
N ASP A 96 14.85 -6.31 -8.24
CA ASP A 96 16.06 -7.12 -8.03
C ASP A 96 16.49 -7.96 -9.26
N GLY A 97 15.73 -7.87 -10.35
CA GLY A 97 15.99 -8.61 -11.59
C GLY A 97 15.58 -10.09 -11.57
N SER A 98 14.95 -10.59 -10.49
CA SER A 98 14.41 -11.94 -10.47
C SER A 98 13.08 -12.06 -11.23
N ASN A 99 12.77 -13.26 -11.73
CA ASN A 99 11.52 -13.54 -12.45
C ASN A 99 10.28 -13.18 -11.63
N LYS A 100 10.30 -13.33 -10.30
CA LYS A 100 9.12 -13.07 -9.45
C LYS A 100 8.82 -11.58 -9.35
N GLN A 101 9.84 -10.77 -9.18
CA GLN A 101 9.77 -9.32 -9.09
C GLN A 101 9.34 -8.69 -10.43
N ASN A 102 9.81 -9.25 -11.54
CA ASN A 102 9.34 -8.88 -12.89
C ASN A 102 7.84 -9.17 -13.09
N GLU A 103 7.31 -10.26 -12.52
CA GLU A 103 5.87 -10.53 -12.56
C GLU A 103 5.10 -9.55 -11.66
N ALA A 104 5.61 -9.24 -10.47
CA ALA A 104 4.98 -8.28 -9.56
C ALA A 104 4.86 -6.87 -10.17
N ILE A 105 5.91 -6.35 -10.83
CA ILE A 105 5.87 -5.05 -11.52
C ILE A 105 4.76 -4.98 -12.57
N LYS A 106 4.45 -6.08 -13.26
CA LYS A 106 3.40 -6.12 -14.29
C LYS A 106 1.99 -5.99 -13.70
N LEU A 107 1.82 -6.33 -12.43
CA LEU A 107 0.55 -6.23 -11.72
C LEU A 107 0.29 -4.82 -11.20
N LEU A 108 1.35 -4.01 -11.02
CA LEU A 108 1.22 -2.65 -10.53
C LEU A 108 0.47 -1.78 -11.55
N PRO A 109 -0.60 -1.07 -11.13
CA PRO A 109 -1.30 -0.14 -12.01
C PRO A 109 -0.34 0.89 -12.62
N LYS A 110 -0.50 1.15 -13.92
CA LYS A 110 0.41 2.05 -14.67
C LYS A 110 0.57 3.44 -14.05
N LYS A 111 -0.46 3.95 -13.38
CA LYS A 111 -0.42 5.26 -12.71
C LYS A 111 0.58 5.31 -11.53
N TYR A 112 0.85 4.16 -10.90
CA TYR A 112 1.82 4.06 -9.80
C TYR A 112 3.20 3.62 -10.27
N LEU A 113 3.34 3.10 -11.48
CA LEU A 113 4.63 2.63 -12.01
C LEU A 113 5.66 3.76 -12.10
N GLU A 114 5.24 4.95 -12.54
CA GLU A 114 6.13 6.10 -12.63
C GLU A 114 6.51 6.64 -11.25
N ALA A 115 5.56 6.63 -10.30
CA ALA A 115 5.84 6.98 -8.91
C ALA A 115 6.85 5.99 -8.28
N TYR A 116 6.63 4.69 -8.46
CA TYR A 116 7.52 3.63 -7.99
C TYR A 116 8.96 3.81 -8.49
N LYS A 117 9.14 3.97 -9.80
CA LYS A 117 10.46 4.21 -10.40
C LYS A 117 11.08 5.52 -9.90
N GLY A 118 10.26 6.56 -9.76
CA GLY A 118 10.68 7.86 -9.24
C GLY A 118 11.27 7.72 -7.83
N LEU A 119 10.56 7.05 -6.93
CA LEU A 119 10.97 6.85 -5.53
C LEU A 119 12.30 6.06 -5.43
N ARG A 120 12.49 5.03 -6.26
CA ARG A 120 13.73 4.23 -6.25
C ARG A 120 14.96 4.91 -6.84
N ASN A 121 14.79 5.90 -7.72
CA ASN A 121 15.91 6.66 -8.27
C ASN A 121 16.56 7.62 -7.25
N PHE A 122 15.92 7.85 -6.11
CA PHE A 122 16.41 8.72 -5.03
C PHE A 122 16.87 7.94 -3.78
N SER A 123 16.82 6.60 -3.79
CA SER A 123 17.21 5.74 -2.65
C SER A 123 18.63 5.18 -2.77
#